data_AF-A0A661YU67-F1
#
_entry.id   AF-A0A661YU67-F1
#
_cell.length_a   1.000
_cell.length_b   1.000
_cell.length_c   1.000
_cell.angle_alpha   90.00
_cell.angle_beta   90.00
_cell.angle_gamma   90.00
#
_symmetry.space_group_name_H-M   'P 1'
#
loop_
_entity.id
_entity.type
_entity.pdbx_description
1 polymer ?
#
loop_
_entity_poly.entity_id
_entity_poly.type
_entity_poly.pdbx_seq_one_letter_code
_entity_poly.pdbx_strand_id
1 'polypeptide(L)'
;MKKVTLVLIAVSTLGLFSCGGDSESKSATQEKNTKTEAVKTEVAEAATTKVNEEKNIYVKDVLLKNMDLKATENKFSQEDWDRISKTCDAYSEFKTTTENEIASHEELDKFFKSQGYKDYQTAKEDVQRFGDLFEVTVALPTNFGSLNGIKKLYGEEQFIKSCKESGEIYNELMLTAEDLKNIEKYSKVIGEAWALKGIINASEEIYPL
;
A
#
# COMPACT_ATOMS: atom_id res chain seq x y z
N MET A 1 -6.19 -34.71 14.23
CA MET A 1 -5.45 -33.45 14.00
C MET A 1 -4.54 -33.65 12.80
N LYS A 2 -4.92 -33.12 11.63
CA LYS A 2 -4.08 -33.19 10.42
C LYS A 2 -3.11 -32.00 10.45
N LYS A 3 -1.81 -32.28 10.36
CA LYS A 3 -0.76 -31.26 10.28
C LYS A 3 -0.82 -30.64 8.88
N VAL A 4 -1.05 -29.34 8.79
CA VAL A 4 -0.94 -28.58 7.54
C VAL A 4 0.50 -28.05 7.48
N THR A 5 1.27 -28.57 6.53
CA THR A 5 2.63 -28.11 6.25
C THR A 5 2.52 -26.92 5.31
N LEU A 6 2.87 -25.73 5.81
CA LEU A 6 2.98 -24.50 5.03
C LEU A 6 4.19 -24.64 4.09
N VAL A 7 3.95 -24.66 2.78
CA VAL A 7 5.02 -24.57 1.78
C VAL A 7 5.18 -23.10 1.39
N LEU A 8 6.06 -22.40 2.11
CA LEU A 8 6.60 -21.12 1.66
C LEU A 8 7.48 -21.39 0.45
N ILE A 9 7.02 -20.98 -0.74
CA ILE A 9 7.88 -20.91 -1.93
C ILE A 9 8.81 -19.72 -1.70
N ALA A 10 10.01 -20.01 -1.20
CA ALA A 10 11.12 -19.07 -1.17
C ALA A 10 11.52 -18.74 -2.61
N VAL A 11 11.15 -17.54 -3.08
CA VAL A 11 11.78 -16.95 -4.26
C VAL A 11 13.13 -16.39 -3.80
N SER A 12 14.15 -17.23 -3.86
CA SER A 12 15.53 -16.86 -3.59
C SER A 12 16.03 -15.87 -4.65
N THR A 13 16.39 -14.69 -4.17
CA THR A 13 17.17 -13.65 -4.83
C THR A 13 18.44 -14.17 -5.51
N LEU A 14 18.77 -13.65 -6.70
CA LEU A 14 20.13 -13.33 -7.14
C LEU A 14 20.10 -12.52 -8.44
N GLY A 15 20.62 -11.28 -8.36
CA GLY A 15 20.75 -10.38 -9.51
C GLY A 15 21.07 -8.95 -9.09
N LEU A 16 22.14 -8.77 -8.31
CA LEU A 16 22.77 -7.48 -8.04
C LEU A 16 23.12 -6.78 -9.37
N PHE A 17 22.47 -5.66 -9.68
CA PHE A 17 23.12 -4.61 -10.48
C PHE A 17 23.41 -3.43 -9.56
N SER A 18 24.63 -3.48 -9.04
CA SER A 18 25.40 -2.31 -8.69
C SER A 18 25.60 -1.45 -9.93
N CYS A 19 25.19 -0.19 -9.85
CA CYS A 19 25.89 0.92 -10.50
C CYS A 19 25.76 2.12 -9.56
N GLY A 20 26.57 2.09 -8.50
CA GLY A 20 27.03 3.31 -7.87
C GLY A 20 27.93 4.05 -8.86
N GLY A 21 27.72 5.36 -8.98
CA GLY A 21 28.59 6.22 -9.78
C GLY A 21 29.91 6.48 -9.08
N ASP A 22 30.95 6.71 -9.87
CA ASP A 22 31.90 7.78 -9.59
C ASP A 22 32.63 8.28 -10.86
N SER A 23 32.57 9.61 -11.01
CA SER A 23 33.50 10.62 -11.56
C SER A 23 34.45 10.38 -12.78
N GLU A 24 34.34 11.35 -13.71
CA GLU A 24 35.32 12.02 -14.60
C GLU A 24 36.09 11.27 -15.73
N SER A 25 35.85 11.65 -17.00
CA SER A 25 36.74 12.59 -17.75
C SER A 25 36.36 12.81 -19.24
N LYS A 26 36.46 14.10 -19.64
CA LYS A 26 36.83 14.72 -20.94
C LYS A 26 36.11 14.38 -22.27
N SER A 27 35.39 15.42 -22.72
CA SER A 27 35.26 16.02 -24.08
C SER A 27 35.01 15.13 -25.31
N ALA A 28 33.94 15.45 -26.06
CA ALA A 28 34.06 16.04 -27.41
C ALA A 28 32.68 16.50 -27.96
N THR A 29 32.67 17.76 -28.37
CA THR A 29 31.77 18.51 -29.24
C THR A 29 31.07 17.71 -30.35
N GLN A 30 29.74 17.86 -30.49
CA GLN A 30 29.14 18.23 -31.78
C GLN A 30 27.74 18.85 -31.64
N GLU A 31 27.67 20.15 -31.92
CA GLU A 31 26.47 20.90 -32.32
C GLU A 31 25.88 20.36 -33.63
N LYS A 32 24.54 20.32 -33.72
CA LYS A 32 23.81 21.05 -34.78
C LYS A 32 22.29 21.15 -34.51
N ASN A 33 21.85 22.40 -34.30
CA ASN A 33 20.59 23.07 -34.70
C ASN A 33 19.49 22.21 -35.36
N THR A 34 18.19 22.47 -35.16
CA THR A 34 17.51 23.64 -35.77
C THR A 34 16.08 23.88 -35.25
N LYS A 35 15.81 25.16 -34.94
CA LYS A 35 14.58 26.00 -34.99
C LYS A 35 13.26 25.61 -34.28
N THR A 36 12.99 26.48 -33.31
CA THR A 36 11.74 27.19 -32.97
C THR A 36 10.81 27.55 -34.13
N GLU A 37 9.50 27.37 -33.92
CA GLU A 37 8.48 28.31 -34.38
C GLU A 37 7.47 28.53 -33.24
N ALA A 38 7.26 29.81 -32.91
CA ALA A 38 6.32 30.28 -31.91
C ALA A 38 5.08 30.84 -32.63
N VAL A 39 3.89 30.43 -32.19
CA VAL A 39 2.64 31.12 -32.49
C VAL A 39 1.88 31.34 -31.18
N LYS A 40 1.95 32.59 -30.72
CA LYS A 40 1.01 33.33 -29.86
C LYS A 40 -0.34 33.45 -30.60
N THR A 41 -1.56 33.44 -30.06
CA THR A 41 -2.17 33.75 -28.76
C THR A 41 -3.64 33.31 -28.88
N GLU A 42 -4.29 32.79 -27.84
CA GLU A 42 -5.63 33.28 -27.40
C GLU A 42 -6.04 32.64 -26.06
N VAL A 43 -6.47 33.52 -25.16
CA VAL A 43 -6.98 33.23 -23.83
C VAL A 43 -8.42 32.78 -23.95
N ALA A 44 -8.75 31.62 -23.39
CA ALA A 44 -10.10 31.32 -22.93
C ALA A 44 -9.98 30.67 -21.55
N GLU A 45 -10.35 31.47 -20.55
CA GLU A 45 -10.46 31.12 -19.15
C GLU A 45 -11.63 30.15 -18.92
N ALA A 46 -11.49 29.34 -17.88
CA ALA A 46 -12.52 28.56 -17.16
C ALA A 46 -13.09 27.29 -17.82
N ALA A 47 -12.57 26.14 -17.37
CA ALA A 47 -13.42 25.07 -16.82
C ALA A 47 -12.55 24.07 -16.02
N THR A 48 -12.66 24.18 -14.69
CA THR A 48 -12.60 23.09 -13.71
C THR A 48 -11.46 22.08 -13.82
N THR A 49 -10.53 22.23 -12.88
CA THR A 49 -9.68 21.21 -12.25
C THR A 49 -10.11 19.77 -12.58
N LYS A 50 -9.49 19.19 -13.61
CA LYS A 50 -9.35 17.73 -13.64
C LYS A 50 -8.40 17.40 -12.50
N VAL A 51 -8.96 16.97 -11.37
CA VAL A 51 -8.24 16.15 -10.41
C VAL A 51 -7.51 15.10 -11.24
N ASN A 52 -6.19 15.10 -11.13
CA ASN A 52 -5.36 14.02 -11.67
C ASN A 52 -5.94 12.75 -11.05
N GLU A 53 -6.78 12.03 -11.80
CA GLU A 53 -7.03 10.62 -11.55
C GLU A 53 -5.67 9.97 -11.79
N GLU A 54 -4.87 9.92 -10.73
CA GLU A 54 -3.71 9.07 -10.66
C GLU A 54 -4.14 7.74 -11.25
N LYS A 55 -3.32 7.23 -12.20
CA LYS A 55 -3.47 5.90 -12.76
C LYS A 55 -3.26 4.87 -11.63
N ASN A 56 -4.18 4.80 -10.68
CA ASN A 56 -4.35 3.65 -9.85
C ASN A 56 -4.66 2.52 -10.82
N ILE A 57 -3.79 1.52 -10.84
CA ILE A 57 -3.94 0.34 -11.67
C ILE A 57 -5.01 -0.50 -10.98
N TYR A 58 -6.25 0.00 -10.99
CA TYR A 58 -7.38 -0.58 -10.28
C TYR A 58 -7.36 -2.08 -10.44
N VAL A 59 -7.51 -2.81 -9.34
CA VAL A 59 -7.81 -4.24 -9.35
C VAL A 59 -8.95 -4.46 -10.34
N LYS A 60 -8.61 -4.94 -11.54
CA LYS A 60 -9.58 -4.95 -12.64
C LYS A 60 -10.72 -5.88 -12.25
N ASP A 61 -11.96 -5.42 -12.41
CA ASP A 61 -13.16 -6.21 -12.06
C ASP A 61 -13.16 -7.61 -12.70
N VAL A 62 -12.51 -7.74 -13.88
CA VAL A 62 -12.32 -9.01 -14.58
C VAL A 62 -11.47 -10.01 -13.78
N LEU A 63 -10.44 -9.54 -13.05
CA LEU A 63 -9.63 -10.38 -12.17
C LEU A 63 -10.45 -10.81 -10.95
N LEU A 64 -11.11 -9.85 -10.29
CA LEU A 64 -11.93 -10.09 -9.09
C LEU A 64 -13.06 -11.07 -9.36
N LYS A 65 -13.74 -10.95 -10.51
CA LYS A 65 -14.81 -11.86 -10.91
C LYS A 65 -14.36 -13.32 -10.99
N ASN A 66 -13.11 -13.56 -11.36
CA ASN A 66 -12.57 -14.91 -11.52
C ASN A 66 -11.95 -15.47 -10.22
N MET A 67 -11.88 -14.68 -9.14
CA MET A 67 -11.28 -15.09 -7.86
C MET A 67 -12.22 -15.90 -6.96
N ASP A 68 -13.53 -15.95 -7.26
CA ASP A 68 -14.50 -16.71 -6.45
C ASP A 68 -14.44 -16.33 -4.96
N LEU A 69 -14.46 -15.02 -4.69
CA LEU A 69 -14.43 -14.48 -3.33
C LEU A 69 -15.73 -14.83 -2.60
N LYS A 70 -15.60 -15.31 -1.36
CA LYS A 70 -16.67 -15.87 -0.53
C LYS A 70 -17.20 -14.90 0.52
N ALA A 71 -16.39 -13.90 0.90
CA ALA A 71 -16.82 -12.88 1.84
C ALA A 71 -17.95 -12.05 1.20
N THR A 72 -19.02 -11.83 1.97
CA THR A 72 -20.21 -11.07 1.54
C THR A 72 -20.36 -9.75 2.27
N GLU A 73 -19.67 -9.58 3.40
CA GLU A 73 -19.65 -8.37 4.19
C GLU A 73 -18.25 -7.78 4.19
N ASN A 74 -18.15 -6.48 3.97
CA ASN A 74 -16.87 -5.78 4.01
C ASN A 74 -16.26 -5.93 5.39
N LYS A 75 -14.96 -6.26 5.43
CA LYS A 75 -14.22 -6.38 6.68
C LYS A 75 -14.03 -5.04 7.38
N PHE A 76 -14.03 -3.95 6.61
CA PHE A 76 -13.80 -2.59 7.07
C PHE A 76 -14.93 -1.68 6.60
N SER A 77 -15.49 -0.89 7.53
CA SER A 77 -16.43 0.17 7.17
C SER A 77 -15.69 1.41 6.66
N GLN A 78 -16.42 2.36 6.06
CA GLN A 78 -15.80 3.63 5.65
C GLN A 78 -15.32 4.43 6.88
N GLU A 79 -16.05 4.37 7.99
CA GLU A 79 -15.65 5.01 9.25
C GLU A 79 -14.35 4.43 9.81
N ASP A 80 -14.08 3.14 9.58
CA ASP A 80 -12.81 2.52 9.92
C ASP A 80 -11.66 3.12 9.09
N TRP A 81 -11.83 3.22 7.76
CA TRP A 81 -10.84 3.82 6.87
C TRP A 81 -10.59 5.30 7.18
N ASP A 82 -11.64 6.07 7.45
CA ASP A 82 -11.54 7.50 7.74
C ASP A 82 -10.80 7.74 9.06
N ARG A 83 -11.11 6.92 10.09
CA ARG A 83 -10.47 7.02 11.40
C ARG A 83 -8.98 6.69 11.36
N ILE A 84 -8.59 5.60 10.68
CA ILE A 84 -7.17 5.24 10.59
C ILE A 84 -6.40 6.24 9.73
N SER A 85 -7.00 6.74 8.64
CA SER A 85 -6.39 7.76 7.77
C SER A 85 -6.08 9.03 8.56
N LYS A 86 -7.07 9.56 9.30
CA LYS A 86 -6.87 10.71 10.20
C LYS A 86 -5.76 10.47 11.21
N THR A 87 -5.70 9.27 11.77
CA THR A 87 -4.71 8.91 12.81
C THR A 87 -3.30 8.86 12.23
N CYS A 88 -3.10 8.24 11.06
CA CYS A 88 -1.81 8.18 10.37
C CYS A 88 -1.33 9.57 9.92
N ASP A 89 -2.22 10.41 9.39
CA ASP A 89 -1.92 11.78 9.01
C ASP A 89 -1.45 12.59 10.24
N ALA A 90 -2.20 12.55 11.34
CA ALA A 90 -1.85 13.25 12.58
C ALA A 90 -0.56 12.72 13.22
N TYR A 91 -0.27 11.42 13.08
CA TYR A 91 0.95 10.83 13.63
C TYR A 91 2.21 11.37 12.92
N SER A 92 2.11 11.61 11.61
CA SER A 92 3.21 12.20 10.84
C SER A 92 3.61 13.57 11.39
N GLU A 93 2.65 14.38 11.83
CA GLU A 93 2.90 15.66 12.50
C GLU A 93 3.45 15.46 13.92
N PHE A 94 2.83 14.57 14.70
CA PHE A 94 3.25 14.25 16.06
C PHE A 94 4.74 13.84 16.13
N LYS A 95 5.20 12.98 15.22
CA LYS A 95 6.60 12.52 15.16
C LYS A 95 7.61 13.66 14.98
N THR A 96 7.23 14.78 14.37
CA THR A 96 8.12 15.94 14.21
C THR A 96 8.29 16.76 15.48
N THR A 97 7.46 16.53 16.50
CA THR A 97 7.39 17.34 17.73
C THR A 97 7.95 16.65 18.97
N THR A 98 8.24 15.34 18.91
CA THR A 98 8.78 14.60 20.05
C THR A 98 10.30 14.72 20.12
N GLU A 99 10.85 15.00 21.30
CA GLU A 99 12.31 15.06 21.51
C GLU A 99 12.96 13.66 21.48
N ASN A 100 12.18 12.62 21.78
CA ASN A 100 12.63 11.22 21.73
C ASN A 100 12.47 10.65 20.32
N GLU A 101 13.42 9.80 19.91
CA GLU A 101 13.35 9.04 18.65
C GLU A 101 12.15 8.07 18.64
N ILE A 102 11.74 7.59 19.82
CA ILE A 102 10.57 6.73 20.04
C ILE A 102 9.74 7.36 21.17
N ALA A 103 8.46 7.64 20.87
CA ALA A 103 7.52 8.18 21.85
C ALA A 103 7.20 7.14 22.94
N SER A 104 7.11 7.59 24.19
CA SER A 104 6.71 6.77 25.33
C SER A 104 5.22 6.41 25.31
N HIS A 105 4.82 5.44 26.15
CA HIS A 105 3.42 5.06 26.32
C HIS A 105 2.50 6.22 26.69
N GLU A 106 2.95 7.12 27.56
CA GLU A 106 2.14 8.26 27.99
C GLU A 106 1.93 9.26 26.84
N GLU A 107 2.97 9.48 26.02
CA GLU A 107 2.89 10.35 24.86
C GLU A 107 1.98 9.75 23.78
N LEU A 108 2.10 8.45 23.50
CA LEU A 108 1.24 7.75 22.55
C LEU A 108 -0.22 7.69 23.03
N ASP A 109 -0.49 7.44 24.31
CA ASP A 109 -1.85 7.44 24.85
C ASP A 109 -2.51 8.83 24.75
N LYS A 110 -1.76 9.91 25.06
CA LYS A 110 -2.24 11.30 24.85
C LYS A 110 -2.52 11.57 23.38
N PHE A 111 -1.62 11.15 22.49
CA PHE A 111 -1.82 11.27 21.04
C PHE A 111 -3.10 10.55 20.60
N PHE A 112 -3.27 9.27 20.93
CA PHE A 112 -4.45 8.50 20.50
C PHE A 112 -5.76 9.06 21.05
N LYS A 113 -5.78 9.51 22.32
CA LYS A 113 -6.94 10.20 22.89
C LYS A 113 -7.29 11.48 22.13
N SER A 114 -6.29 12.25 21.69
CA SER A 114 -6.52 13.44 20.86
C SER A 114 -7.13 13.12 19.48
N GLN A 115 -6.90 11.91 18.96
CA GLN A 115 -7.48 11.45 17.70
C GLN A 115 -8.91 10.92 17.84
N GLY A 116 -9.38 10.69 19.07
CA GLY A 116 -10.73 10.23 19.40
C GLY A 116 -10.80 8.78 19.88
N TYR A 117 -9.66 8.13 20.11
CA TYR A 117 -9.64 6.82 20.74
C TYR A 117 -9.94 6.92 22.23
N LYS A 118 -10.61 5.89 22.76
CA LYS A 118 -10.94 5.79 24.18
C LYS A 118 -9.69 5.63 25.05
N ASP A 119 -8.78 4.77 24.60
CA ASP A 119 -7.57 4.38 25.29
C ASP A 119 -6.51 3.86 24.30
N TYR A 120 -5.27 3.80 24.77
CA TYR A 120 -4.13 3.25 24.03
C TYR A 120 -4.39 1.85 23.45
N GLN A 121 -5.03 0.95 24.21
CA GLN A 121 -5.26 -0.43 23.78
C GLN A 121 -6.20 -0.50 22.57
N THR A 122 -7.29 0.27 22.58
CA THR A 122 -8.22 0.37 21.46
C THR A 122 -7.51 0.91 20.21
N ALA A 123 -6.65 1.91 20.38
CA ALA A 123 -5.88 2.48 19.27
C ALA A 123 -4.85 1.49 18.71
N LYS A 124 -4.13 0.79 19.58
CA LYS A 124 -3.17 -0.25 19.22
C LYS A 124 -3.82 -1.34 18.39
N GLU A 125 -4.97 -1.85 18.83
CA GLU A 125 -5.70 -2.89 18.11
C GLU A 125 -6.15 -2.42 16.71
N ASP A 126 -6.60 -1.16 16.59
CA ASP A 126 -7.02 -0.59 15.31
C ASP A 126 -5.82 -0.39 14.37
N VAL A 127 -4.72 0.19 14.85
CA VAL A 127 -3.47 0.35 14.09
C VAL A 127 -2.92 -1.00 13.66
N GLN A 128 -2.93 -2.00 14.54
CA GLN A 128 -2.46 -3.34 14.20
C GLN A 128 -3.35 -3.99 13.13
N ARG A 129 -4.68 -3.89 13.27
CA ARG A 129 -5.64 -4.43 12.32
C ARG A 129 -5.41 -3.90 10.89
N PHE A 130 -5.07 -2.61 10.74
CA PHE A 130 -4.73 -2.03 9.44
C PHE A 130 -3.30 -2.30 9.01
N GLY A 131 -2.33 -2.23 9.93
CA GLY A 131 -0.92 -2.50 9.64
C GLY A 131 -0.65 -3.94 9.17
N ASP A 132 -1.47 -4.90 9.62
CA ASP A 132 -1.40 -6.29 9.15
C ASP A 132 -1.83 -6.47 7.68
N LEU A 133 -2.50 -5.48 7.08
CA LEU A 133 -2.83 -5.49 5.65
C LEU A 133 -1.63 -5.14 4.76
N PHE A 134 -0.50 -4.72 5.32
CA PHE A 134 0.66 -4.29 4.53
C PHE A 134 1.16 -5.39 3.58
N GLU A 135 1.22 -6.64 4.04
CA GLU A 135 1.61 -7.76 3.18
C GLU A 135 0.64 -7.93 1.99
N VAL A 136 -0.66 -7.71 2.22
CA VAL A 136 -1.67 -7.73 1.16
C VAL A 136 -1.44 -6.60 0.16
N THR A 137 -1.15 -5.38 0.63
CA THR A 137 -0.85 -4.24 -0.26
C THR A 137 0.35 -4.49 -1.16
N VAL A 138 1.38 -5.17 -0.68
CA VAL A 138 2.57 -5.54 -1.47
C VAL A 138 2.24 -6.68 -2.45
N ALA A 139 1.45 -7.66 -2.01
CA ALA A 139 1.09 -8.81 -2.83
C ALA A 139 0.13 -8.46 -3.97
N LEU A 140 -0.81 -7.53 -3.78
CA LEU A 140 -1.87 -7.21 -4.75
C LEU A 140 -1.33 -6.79 -6.13
N PRO A 141 -0.45 -5.76 -6.27
CA PRO A 141 0.08 -5.38 -7.58
C PRO A 141 0.89 -6.50 -8.24
N THR A 142 1.67 -7.24 -7.44
CA THR A 142 2.49 -8.36 -7.91
C THR A 142 1.62 -9.49 -8.46
N ASN A 143 0.56 -9.85 -7.74
CA ASN A 143 -0.38 -10.89 -8.14
C ASN A 143 -1.14 -10.48 -9.40
N PHE A 144 -1.68 -9.26 -9.47
CA PHE A 144 -2.43 -8.83 -10.66
C PHE A 144 -1.54 -8.63 -11.89
N GLY A 145 -0.32 -8.14 -11.71
CA GLY A 145 0.70 -8.11 -12.76
C GLY A 145 0.98 -9.52 -13.30
N SER A 146 1.21 -10.48 -12.40
CA SER A 146 1.48 -11.88 -12.74
C SER A 146 0.31 -12.55 -13.44
N LEU A 147 -0.93 -12.35 -12.98
CA LEU A 147 -2.13 -12.90 -13.62
C LEU A 147 -2.32 -12.38 -15.05
N ASN A 148 -2.06 -11.09 -15.28
CA ASN A 148 -2.08 -10.54 -16.64
C ASN A 148 -0.98 -11.16 -17.52
N GLY A 149 0.20 -11.44 -16.96
CA GLY A 149 1.26 -12.18 -17.65
C GLY A 149 0.85 -13.60 -18.00
N ILE A 150 0.24 -14.31 -17.06
CA ILE A 150 -0.27 -15.67 -17.25
C ILE A 150 -1.27 -15.73 -18.40
N LYS A 151 -2.23 -14.79 -18.44
CA LYS A 151 -3.21 -14.71 -19.53
C LYS A 151 -2.54 -14.59 -20.90
N LYS A 152 -1.49 -13.76 -21.01
CA LYS A 152 -0.78 -13.52 -22.27
C LYS A 152 0.04 -14.74 -22.72
N LEU A 153 0.66 -15.45 -21.78
CA LEU A 153 1.60 -16.54 -22.07
C LEU A 153 0.93 -17.91 -22.17
N TYR A 154 -0.07 -18.17 -21.34
CA TYR A 154 -0.66 -19.50 -21.14
C TYR A 154 -2.16 -19.55 -21.47
N GLY A 155 -2.78 -18.42 -21.85
CA GLY A 155 -4.16 -18.35 -22.29
C GLY A 155 -5.21 -18.26 -21.17
N GLU A 156 -6.48 -18.26 -21.56
CA GLU A 156 -7.62 -17.98 -20.68
C GLU A 156 -7.83 -19.04 -19.59
N GLU A 157 -7.62 -20.32 -19.92
CA GLU A 157 -7.86 -21.43 -18.99
C GLU A 157 -6.91 -21.34 -17.78
N GLN A 158 -5.61 -21.20 -18.03
CA GLN A 158 -4.61 -21.07 -16.98
C GLN A 158 -4.79 -19.76 -16.21
N PHE A 159 -5.21 -18.69 -16.89
CA PHE A 159 -5.54 -17.42 -16.24
C PHE A 159 -6.68 -17.56 -15.22
N ILE A 160 -7.80 -18.18 -15.61
CA ILE A 160 -8.94 -18.41 -14.70
C ILE A 160 -8.52 -19.28 -13.52
N LYS A 161 -7.75 -20.34 -13.77
CA LYS A 161 -7.22 -21.21 -12.71
C LYS A 161 -6.40 -20.41 -11.69
N SER A 162 -5.45 -19.60 -12.15
CA SER A 162 -4.59 -18.81 -11.27
C SER A 162 -5.34 -17.66 -10.56
N CYS A 163 -6.40 -17.12 -11.17
CA CYS A 163 -7.29 -16.19 -10.46
C CYS A 163 -7.96 -16.87 -9.26
N LYS A 164 -8.48 -18.08 -9.43
CA LYS A 164 -9.10 -18.85 -8.33
C LYS A 164 -8.12 -19.16 -7.22
N GLU A 165 -6.91 -19.63 -7.57
CA GLU A 165 -5.82 -19.89 -6.60
C GLU A 165 -5.46 -18.62 -5.81
N SER A 166 -5.41 -17.46 -6.45
CA SER A 166 -5.19 -16.18 -5.75
C SER A 166 -6.37 -15.82 -4.83
N GLY A 167 -7.60 -16.11 -5.27
CA GLY A 167 -8.80 -15.90 -4.48
C GLY A 167 -8.88 -16.76 -3.23
N GLU A 168 -8.28 -17.96 -3.21
CA GLU A 168 -8.18 -18.80 -2.01
C GLU A 168 -7.45 -18.07 -0.87
N ILE A 169 -6.36 -17.36 -1.17
CA ILE A 169 -5.60 -16.57 -0.19
C ILE A 169 -6.46 -15.44 0.39
N TYR A 170 -7.16 -14.68 -0.46
CA TYR A 170 -8.01 -13.58 0.01
C TYR A 170 -9.25 -14.07 0.77
N ASN A 171 -9.74 -15.26 0.45
CA ASN A 171 -10.80 -15.93 1.17
C ASN A 171 -10.38 -16.34 2.59
N GLU A 172 -9.14 -16.78 2.81
CA GLU A 172 -8.61 -17.05 4.16
C GLU A 172 -8.61 -15.79 5.05
N LEU A 173 -8.40 -14.62 4.43
CA LEU A 173 -8.43 -13.33 5.10
C LEU A 173 -9.83 -12.72 5.25
N MET A 174 -10.85 -13.39 4.68
CA MET A 174 -12.24 -12.96 4.63
C MET A 174 -12.40 -11.57 3.99
N LEU A 175 -11.71 -11.34 2.86
CA LEU A 175 -11.75 -10.07 2.14
C LEU A 175 -12.75 -10.12 0.99
N THR A 176 -13.60 -9.09 0.89
CA THR A 176 -14.49 -8.88 -0.25
C THR A 176 -13.75 -8.26 -1.43
N ALA A 177 -14.39 -8.23 -2.60
CA ALA A 177 -13.89 -7.47 -3.74
C ALA A 177 -13.71 -5.97 -3.42
N GLU A 178 -14.59 -5.41 -2.60
CA GLU A 178 -14.53 -4.01 -2.19
C GLU A 178 -13.40 -3.76 -1.18
N ASP A 179 -13.15 -4.70 -0.26
CA ASP A 179 -11.99 -4.63 0.63
C ASP A 179 -10.68 -4.62 -0.17
N LEU A 180 -10.53 -5.48 -1.19
CA LEU A 180 -9.32 -5.52 -2.03
C LEU A 180 -9.11 -4.21 -2.81
N LYS A 181 -10.19 -3.59 -3.29
CA LYS A 181 -10.16 -2.26 -3.92
C LYS A 181 -9.74 -1.17 -2.92
N ASN A 182 -10.30 -1.20 -1.71
CA ASN A 182 -9.96 -0.24 -0.68
C ASN A 182 -8.52 -0.43 -0.17
N ILE A 183 -8.03 -1.66 -0.02
CA ILE A 183 -6.63 -1.93 0.34
C ILE A 183 -5.67 -1.31 -0.69
N GLU A 184 -5.97 -1.42 -1.99
CA GLU A 184 -5.18 -0.73 -3.01
C GLU A 184 -5.26 0.80 -2.87
N LYS A 185 -6.48 1.34 -2.77
CA LYS A 185 -6.75 2.78 -2.63
C LYS A 185 -6.05 3.40 -1.41
N TYR A 186 -6.06 2.70 -0.28
CA TYR A 186 -5.51 3.16 1.00
C TYR A 186 -4.11 2.56 1.28
N SER A 187 -3.41 2.07 0.26
CA SER A 187 -2.09 1.43 0.41
C SER A 187 -1.06 2.29 1.14
N LYS A 188 -1.06 3.62 0.90
CA LYS A 188 -0.22 4.58 1.64
C LYS A 188 -0.54 4.58 3.13
N VAL A 189 -1.82 4.71 3.49
CA VAL A 189 -2.30 4.73 4.88
C VAL A 189 -1.98 3.41 5.58
N ILE A 190 -2.14 2.28 4.89
CA ILE A 190 -1.77 0.96 5.42
C ILE A 190 -0.26 0.88 5.71
N GLY A 191 0.58 1.43 4.84
CA GLY A 191 2.03 1.52 5.08
C GLY A 191 2.38 2.38 6.29
N GLU A 192 1.68 3.50 6.48
CA GLU A 192 1.83 4.36 7.66
C GLU A 192 1.35 3.68 8.94
N ALA A 193 0.23 2.95 8.89
CA ALA A 193 -0.27 2.15 10.01
C ALA A 193 0.72 1.03 10.38
N TRP A 194 1.34 0.37 9.39
CA TRP A 194 2.40 -0.62 9.62
C TRP A 194 3.63 0.00 10.31
N ALA A 195 4.05 1.19 9.89
CA ALA A 195 5.15 1.90 10.54
C ALA A 195 4.80 2.29 11.99
N LEU A 196 3.59 2.82 12.21
CA LEU A 196 3.10 3.17 13.55
C LEU A 196 2.99 1.95 14.47
N LYS A 197 2.53 0.80 13.95
CA LYS A 197 2.55 -0.49 14.67
C LYS A 197 3.97 -0.83 15.16
N GLY A 198 4.99 -0.61 14.33
CA GLY A 198 6.39 -0.80 14.72
C GLY A 198 6.82 0.10 15.89
N ILE A 199 6.34 1.35 15.90
CA ILE A 199 6.66 2.32 16.96
C ILE A 199 5.96 1.97 18.27
N ILE A 200 4.69 1.56 18.21
CA ILE A 200 3.94 1.02 19.36
C ILE A 200 4.72 -0.14 19.99
N ASN A 201 5.15 -1.11 19.17
CA ASN A 201 5.91 -2.27 19.65
C ASN A 201 7.25 -1.84 20.29
N ALA A 202 7.97 -0.92 19.66
CA ALA A 202 9.24 -0.42 20.19
C ALA A 202 9.05 0.35 21.51
N SER A 203 7.98 1.15 21.64
CA SER A 203 7.62 1.79 22.91
C SER A 203 7.36 0.76 24.00
N GLU A 204 6.67 -0.34 23.69
CA GLU A 204 6.37 -1.41 24.63
C GLU A 204 7.62 -2.15 25.13
N GLU A 205 8.63 -2.29 24.28
CA GLU A 205 9.92 -2.89 24.64
C GLU A 205 10.78 -1.95 25.50
N ILE A 206 10.78 -0.66 25.20
CA ILE A 206 11.62 0.33 25.88
C ILE A 206 11.02 0.78 27.22
N TYR A 207 9.69 0.93 27.28
CA TYR A 207 8.97 1.47 28.44
C TYR A 207 7.96 0.45 29.00
N PRO A 208 8.39 -0.73 29.46
CA PRO A 208 7.47 -1.78 29.90
C PRO A 208 6.52 -1.26 31.00
N LEU A 209 5.23 -1.61 30.86
CA LEU A 209 4.16 -1.28 31.80
C LEU A 209 4.30 -2.02 33.14
#